data_AF-A0A2N2GD30-F1
#
_entry.id   AF-A0A2N2GD30-F1
#
_cell.length_a   1.000
_cell.length_b   1.000
_cell.length_c   1.000
_cell.angle_alpha   90.00
_cell.angle_beta   90.00
_cell.angle_gamma   90.00
#
_symmetry.space_group_name_H-M   'P 1'
#
loop_
_entity.id
_entity.type
_entity.pdbx_description
1 polymer ?
#
loop_
_entity_poly.entity_id
_entity_poly.type
_entity_poly.pdbx_seq_one_letter_code
_entity_poly.pdbx_strand_id
1 'polypeptide(L)'
;MKIGRYLVAFLFLMTLLITFGNRGVVDNYFMGKRLSQMKAENNDLVAQNKELAEKIILLRSDLAYIESIARNELGMVKSGDVVYRLTK
;
A
#
# COMPACT_ATOMS: atom_id res chain seq x y z
N MET A 1 46.60 -13.80 35.25
CA MET A 1 45.87 -13.69 33.97
C MET A 1 44.42 -13.23 34.17
N LYS A 2 44.18 -11.99 34.60
CA LYS A 2 42.82 -11.44 34.79
C LYS A 2 42.48 -10.38 33.73
N ILE A 3 43.45 -9.52 33.40
CA ILE A 3 43.35 -8.46 32.37
C ILE A 3 42.97 -8.99 30.98
N GLY A 4 43.52 -10.11 30.53
CA GLY A 4 43.17 -10.69 29.23
C GLY A 4 41.69 -11.07 29.10
N ARG A 5 41.07 -11.52 30.19
CA ARG A 5 39.65 -11.89 30.20
C ARG A 5 38.72 -10.67 30.13
N TYR A 6 39.11 -9.57 30.75
CA TYR A 6 38.39 -8.29 30.63
C TYR A 6 38.55 -7.67 29.25
N LEU A 7 39.72 -7.79 28.60
CA LEU A 7 39.92 -7.33 27.23
C LEU A 7 39.04 -8.09 26.23
N VAL A 8 38.94 -9.42 26.36
CA VAL A 8 38.06 -10.23 25.50
C VAL A 8 36.58 -9.88 25.74
N ALA A 9 36.17 -9.69 27.00
CA ALA A 9 34.81 -9.27 27.32
C ALA A 9 34.49 -7.86 26.77
N PHE A 10 35.43 -6.92 26.84
CA PHE A 10 35.28 -5.59 26.27
C PHE A 10 35.19 -5.62 24.74
N LEU A 11 36.03 -6.43 24.09
CA LEU A 11 35.99 -6.58 22.63
C LEU A 11 34.66 -7.18 22.18
N PHE A 12 34.14 -8.16 22.93
CA PHE A 12 32.84 -8.76 22.67
C PHE A 12 31.69 -7.77 22.88
N LEU A 13 31.77 -6.92 23.90
CA LEU A 13 30.80 -5.84 24.13
C LEU A 13 30.81 -4.83 22.97
N MET A 14 32.00 -4.49 22.46
CA MET A 14 32.15 -3.57 21.33
C MET A 14 31.60 -4.16 20.03
N THR A 15 31.85 -5.43 19.72
CA THR A 15 31.27 -6.07 18.53
C THR A 15 29.75 -6.17 18.62
N LEU A 16 29.21 -6.44 19.82
CA LEU A 16 27.78 -6.47 20.07
C LEU A 16 27.16 -5.06 19.92
N LEU A 17 27.82 -4.02 20.45
CA LEU A 17 27.39 -2.63 20.27
C LEU A 17 27.50 -2.13 18.83
N ILE A 18 28.44 -2.61 18.02
CA ILE A 18 28.54 -2.22 16.61
C ILE A 18 27.47 -2.94 15.76
N THR A 19 27.16 -4.20 16.10
CA THR A 19 26.15 -4.99 15.39
C THR A 19 24.71 -4.59 15.76
N PHE A 20 24.49 -4.21 17.02
CA PHE A 20 23.18 -3.76 17.55
C PHE A 20 23.05 -2.23 17.73
N GLY A 21 24.12 -1.46 17.53
CA GLY A 21 24.10 -0.01 17.66
C GLY A 21 23.34 0.65 16.51
N ASN A 22 22.66 1.75 16.82
CA ASN A 22 21.82 2.55 15.93
C ASN A 22 22.46 2.71 14.51
N ARG A 23 21.91 2.01 13.50
CA ARG A 23 22.47 1.77 12.13
C ARG A 23 23.28 0.47 11.90
N GLY A 24 23.12 -0.52 12.76
CA GLY A 24 23.68 -1.86 12.56
C GLY A 24 23.07 -2.59 11.37
N VAL A 25 23.63 -3.77 11.05
CA VAL A 25 23.21 -4.60 9.90
C VAL A 25 21.73 -4.98 9.97
N VAL A 26 21.20 -5.16 11.19
CA VAL A 26 19.80 -5.50 11.44
C VAL A 26 18.86 -4.38 11.00
N ASP A 27 19.17 -3.12 11.32
CA ASP A 27 18.36 -1.97 10.91
C ASP A 27 18.31 -1.86 9.39
N ASN A 28 19.44 -2.07 8.70
CA ASN A 28 19.49 -2.00 7.24
C ASN A 28 18.60 -3.07 6.60
N TYR A 29 18.59 -4.30 7.15
CA TYR A 29 17.72 -5.36 6.68
C TYR A 29 16.22 -5.04 6.88
N PHE A 30 15.83 -4.53 8.06
CA PHE A 30 14.45 -4.09 8.30
C PHE A 30 14.07 -2.90 7.43
N MET A 31 14.99 -1.97 7.19
CA MET A 31 14.78 -0.81 6.32
C MET A 31 14.55 -1.23 4.87
N GLY A 32 15.33 -2.20 4.37
CA GLY A 32 15.14 -2.78 3.04
C GLY A 32 13.78 -3.46 2.88
N LYS A 33 13.34 -4.20 3.91
CA LYS A 33 12.00 -4.81 3.94
C LYS A 33 10.88 -3.76 3.97
N ARG A 34 11.04 -2.69 4.75
CA ARG A 34 10.08 -1.57 4.76
C ARG A 34 10.03 -0.85 3.42
N LEU A 35 11.19 -0.65 2.79
CA LEU A 35 11.28 -0.01 1.48
C LEU A 35 10.60 -0.85 0.40
N SER A 36 10.75 -2.18 0.42
CA SER A 36 10.07 -3.06 -0.54
C SER A 36 8.54 -3.05 -0.33
N GLN A 37 8.08 -3.05 0.91
CA GLN A 37 6.65 -2.92 1.24
C GLN A 37 6.09 -1.57 0.77
N MET A 38 6.76 -0.46 1.09
CA MET A 38 6.34 0.87 0.64
C MET A 38 6.33 0.99 -0.88
N LYS A 39 7.29 0.36 -1.57
CA LYS A 39 7.33 0.36 -3.03
C LYS A 39 6.17 -0.44 -3.64
N ALA A 40 5.80 -1.56 -3.03
CA ALA A 40 4.64 -2.35 -3.46
C ALA A 40 3.34 -1.56 -3.28
N GLU A 41 3.16 -0.91 -2.12
CA GLU A 41 2.01 -0.05 -1.85
C GLU A 41 1.94 1.14 -2.81
N ASN A 42 3.07 1.79 -3.10
CA ASN A 42 3.12 2.89 -4.05
C ASN A 42 2.72 2.44 -5.47
N ASN A 43 3.22 1.27 -5.93
CA ASN A 43 2.83 0.72 -7.23
C ASN A 43 1.32 0.45 -7.31
N ASP A 44 0.72 -0.08 -6.24
CA ASP A 44 -0.72 -0.33 -6.16
C ASP A 44 -1.51 0.99 -6.22
N LEU A 45 -1.10 2.00 -5.45
CA LEU A 45 -1.71 3.33 -5.50
C LEU A 45 -1.59 3.99 -6.88
N VAL A 46 -0.47 3.81 -7.58
CA VAL A 46 -0.30 4.31 -8.95
C VAL A 46 -1.28 3.63 -9.91
N ALA A 47 -1.49 2.31 -9.77
CA ALA A 47 -2.47 1.58 -10.58
C ALA A 47 -3.90 2.06 -10.30
N GLN A 48 -4.27 2.21 -9.03
CA GLN A 48 -5.57 2.75 -8.63
C GLN A 48 -5.79 4.17 -9.15
N ASN A 49 -4.78 5.04 -9.03
CA ASN A 49 -4.85 6.41 -9.55
C ASN A 49 -5.06 6.44 -11.06
N LYS A 50 -4.43 5.54 -11.81
CA LYS A 50 -4.63 5.44 -13.26
C LYS A 50 -6.07 5.04 -13.59
N GLU A 51 -6.60 4.02 -12.92
CA GLU A 51 -7.98 3.58 -13.11
C GLU A 51 -8.99 4.70 -12.78
N LEU A 52 -8.77 5.40 -11.67
CA LEU A 52 -9.57 6.56 -11.27
C LEU A 52 -9.51 7.68 -12.31
N ALA A 53 -8.34 7.98 -12.86
CA ALA A 53 -8.19 8.99 -13.90
C ALA A 53 -8.97 8.63 -15.17
N GLU A 54 -8.92 7.37 -15.60
CA GLU A 54 -9.71 6.87 -16.74
C GLU A 54 -11.21 6.99 -16.46
N LYS A 55 -11.67 6.59 -15.27
CA LYS A 55 -13.06 6.75 -14.83
C LYS A 55 -13.52 8.21 -14.85
N ILE A 56 -12.68 9.15 -14.41
CA ILE A 56 -12.99 10.58 -14.44
C ILE A 56 -13.18 11.07 -15.87
N ILE A 57 -12.36 10.62 -16.82
CA ILE A 57 -12.50 10.99 -18.23
C ILE A 57 -13.84 10.46 -18.76
N LEU A 58 -14.15 9.18 -18.54
CA LEU A 58 -15.41 8.56 -18.98
C LEU A 58 -16.63 9.29 -18.40
N LEU A 59 -16.61 9.64 -17.11
CA LEU A 59 -17.67 10.42 -16.47
C LEU A 59 -17.85 11.83 -17.03
N ARG A 60 -16.85 12.40 -17.71
CA ARG A 60 -16.91 13.75 -18.29
C ARG A 60 -17.32 13.74 -19.76
N SER A 61 -16.93 12.73 -20.51
CA SER A 61 -17.09 12.71 -21.97
C SER A 61 -18.07 11.67 -22.49
N ASP A 62 -18.42 10.64 -21.70
CA ASP A 62 -19.24 9.51 -22.16
C ASP A 62 -20.59 9.45 -21.42
N LEU A 63 -21.64 9.84 -22.14
CA LEU A 63 -23.01 9.86 -21.62
C LEU A 63 -23.57 8.45 -21.37
N ALA A 64 -23.16 7.46 -22.17
CA ALA A 64 -23.59 6.07 -21.99
C ALA A 64 -22.96 5.47 -20.72
N TYR A 65 -21.69 5.81 -20.46
CA TYR A 65 -21.03 5.43 -19.21
C TYR A 65 -21.72 6.03 -17.99
N ILE A 66 -22.08 7.32 -18.03
CA ILE A 66 -22.84 7.99 -16.96
C ILE A 66 -24.20 7.32 -16.75
N GLU A 67 -24.95 7.02 -17.82
CA GLU A 67 -26.23 6.33 -17.72
C GLU A 67 -26.09 4.94 -17.10
N SER A 68 -25.02 4.21 -17.45
CA SER A 68 -24.75 2.89 -16.87
C SER A 68 -24.51 2.95 -15.35
N ILE A 69 -23.76 3.96 -14.87
CA ILE A 69 -23.55 4.18 -13.43
C ILE A 69 -24.85 4.60 -12.76
N ALA A 70 -25.60 5.53 -13.36
CA ALA A 70 -26.88 5.97 -12.83
C ALA A 70 -27.85 4.79 -12.65
N ARG A 71 -27.93 3.87 -13.61
CA ARG A 71 -28.82 2.71 -13.55
C ARG A 71 -28.31 1.60 -12.63
N ASN A 72 -27.05 1.22 -12.76
CA ASN A 72 -26.51 0.02 -12.10
C ASN A 72 -26.05 0.29 -10.66
N GLU A 73 -25.38 1.42 -10.42
CA GLU A 73 -24.82 1.74 -9.10
C GLU A 73 -25.79 2.56 -8.26
N LEU A 74 -26.48 3.53 -8.88
CA LEU A 74 -27.38 4.44 -8.18
C LEU A 74 -28.85 4.02 -8.23
N GLY A 75 -29.20 3.01 -9.04
CA GLY A 75 -30.58 2.53 -9.19
C GLY A 75 -31.54 3.57 -9.78
N MET A 76 -31.01 4.58 -10.47
CA MET A 76 -31.80 5.62 -11.12
C MET A 76 -32.52 5.07 -12.34
N VAL A 77 -33.75 5.53 -12.53
CA VAL A 77 -34.62 5.14 -13.64
C VAL A 77 -35.18 6.38 -14.31
N LYS A 78 -35.38 6.31 -15.63
CA LYS A 78 -35.96 7.38 -16.42
C LYS A 78 -37.49 7.26 -16.40
N SER A 79 -38.18 8.38 -16.60
CA SER A 79 -39.63 8.39 -16.78
C SER A 79 -40.04 7.46 -17.93
N GLY A 80 -40.88 6.46 -17.61
CA GLY A 80 -41.32 5.43 -18.56
C GLY A 80 -40.66 4.06 -18.38
N ASP A 81 -39.65 3.94 -17.51
CA ASP A 81 -39.02 2.65 -17.22
C ASP A 81 -39.93 1.75 -16.37
N VAL A 82 -39.94 0.45 -16.68
CA VAL A 82 -40.67 -0.57 -15.90
C VAL A 82 -39.71 -1.21 -14.89
N VAL A 83 -39.96 -0.98 -13.60
CA VAL A 83 -39.12 -1.51 -12.52
C VAL A 83 -39.71 -2.82 -12.00
N TYR A 84 -39.01 -3.93 -12.22
CA TYR A 84 -39.36 -5.23 -11.64
C TYR A 84 -38.77 -5.34 -10.22
N ARG A 85 -39.63 -5.33 -9.20
CA ARG A 85 -39.23 -5.68 -7.83
C ARG A 85 -39.58 -7.14 -7.58
N LEU A 86 -38.58 -8.02 -7.70
CA LEU A 86 -38.70 -9.41 -7.26
C LEU A 86 -38.75 -9.41 -5.73
N THR A 87 -39.97 -9.47 -5.18
CA THR A 87 -40.17 -9.82 -3.77
C THR A 87 -39.82 -11.30 -3.61
N LYS A 88 -38.93 -11.60 -2.65
CA LYS A 88 -38.63 -12.97 -2.25
C LYS A 88 -39.76 -13.53 -1.39
#